data_AF-A0A925NY43-F1
#
_entry.id   AF-A0A925NY43-F1
#
_cell.length_a   1.000
_cell.length_b   1.000
_cell.length_c   1.000
_cell.angle_alpha   90.00
_cell.angle_beta   90.00
_cell.angle_gamma   90.00
#
_symmetry.space_group_name_H-M   'P 1'
#
loop_
_entity.id
_entity.type
_entity.pdbx_description
1 polymer ?
#
loop_
_entity_poly.entity_id
_entity_poly.type
_entity_poly.pdbx_seq_one_letter_code
_entity_poly.pdbx_strand_id
1 'polypeptide(L)'
;MNQFTKMRRSKMIAGAAGIMALTASSWGQTADALIDKLVEKGILSVKEANNLREETDKGFNQAYSVKSGMPDWVTSLKLNGDFRLRYDGAYQDDDNAMIGVQPPFTSPATAQTEDRNRFRYRARFGVTVVMADQFEVGLRLASGDGINAVGADPISTNTSFDNNGTKKAVNIDLAYAKWTPKDWLMVEGGKMNNEFWMSDMVFDGDYTPEGAQEKLAYAINDKHAVSWTSGQFVIDENFSGTPSLTPGLPNNNNDVYLFVNQVDWAAKWTPKMTSRIAAGIMNFHNYKDNSVIIPPG
;
A
#
# COMPACT_ATOMS: atom_id res chain seq x y z
N MET A 1 -25.90 -3.03 -57.57
CA MET A 1 -25.26 -1.72 -57.30
C MET A 1 -24.84 -1.73 -55.84
N ASN A 2 -23.53 -1.84 -55.61
CA ASN A 2 -22.87 -1.80 -54.31
C ASN A 2 -23.23 -0.53 -53.54
N GLN A 3 -23.31 -0.61 -52.20
CA GLN A 3 -22.59 0.28 -51.27
C GLN A 3 -22.50 -0.39 -49.88
N PHE A 4 -21.39 -1.09 -49.66
CA PHE A 4 -20.82 -1.37 -48.34
C PHE A 4 -20.16 -0.08 -47.82
N THR A 5 -20.47 0.36 -46.61
CA THR A 5 -19.74 1.40 -45.83
C THR A 5 -20.30 1.31 -44.40
N LYS A 6 -19.60 1.20 -43.27
CA LYS A 6 -18.18 1.09 -42.89
C LYS A 6 -18.20 0.60 -41.43
N MET A 7 -17.70 -0.61 -41.11
CA MET A 7 -17.35 -0.95 -39.72
C MET A 7 -16.09 -0.17 -39.34
N ARG A 8 -16.20 0.82 -38.44
CA ARG A 8 -15.03 1.46 -37.82
C ARG A 8 -14.48 0.51 -36.75
N ARG A 9 -13.29 -0.02 -37.01
CA ARG A 9 -12.48 -0.79 -36.06
C ARG A 9 -12.12 0.10 -34.88
N SER A 10 -12.66 -0.19 -33.69
CA SER A 10 -12.17 0.39 -32.44
C SER A 10 -10.78 -0.18 -32.16
N LYS A 11 -9.77 0.70 -32.09
CA LYS A 11 -8.39 0.33 -31.79
C LYS A 11 -8.27 0.23 -30.27
N MET A 12 -8.22 -0.99 -29.74
CA MET A 12 -7.63 -1.24 -28.43
C MET A 12 -6.14 -0.91 -28.51
N ILE A 13 -5.73 0.21 -27.92
CA ILE A 13 -4.32 0.51 -27.69
C ILE A 13 -4.03 0.06 -26.26
N ALA A 14 -3.41 -1.11 -26.13
CA ALA A 14 -2.89 -1.59 -24.87
C ALA A 14 -1.70 -0.72 -24.45
N GLY A 15 -1.84 0.03 -23.37
CA GLY A 15 -0.74 0.79 -22.76
C GLY A 15 0.28 -0.17 -22.15
N ALA A 16 1.49 -0.20 -22.69
CA ALA A 16 2.58 -0.99 -22.14
C ALA A 16 3.07 -0.39 -20.82
N ALA A 17 2.86 -1.09 -19.71
CA ALA A 17 3.49 -0.80 -18.43
C ALA A 17 4.90 -1.40 -18.41
N GLY A 18 5.92 -0.57 -18.59
CA GLY A 18 7.32 -0.98 -18.39
C GLY A 18 7.65 -0.97 -16.90
N ILE A 19 7.69 -2.15 -16.26
CA ILE A 19 8.23 -2.33 -14.91
C ILE A 19 9.70 -2.72 -15.05
N MET A 20 10.61 -1.78 -14.79
CA MET A 20 12.02 -2.12 -14.56
C MET A 20 12.21 -2.38 -13.07
N ALA A 21 12.17 -3.66 -12.69
CA ALA A 21 12.57 -4.11 -11.37
C ALA A 21 14.08 -4.33 -11.35
N LEU A 22 14.84 -3.42 -10.73
CA LEU A 22 16.23 -3.67 -10.37
C LEU A 22 16.24 -4.56 -9.12
N THR A 23 16.45 -5.86 -9.30
CA THR A 23 16.67 -6.77 -8.18
C THR A 23 18.14 -6.73 -7.79
N ALA A 24 18.44 -6.26 -6.57
CA ALA A 24 19.75 -6.43 -5.98
C ALA A 24 19.94 -7.92 -5.65
N SER A 25 20.94 -8.56 -6.25
CA SER A 25 21.28 -9.96 -5.98
C SER A 25 21.68 -10.14 -4.51
N SER A 26 21.13 -11.17 -3.86
CA SER A 26 21.36 -11.50 -2.45
C SER A 26 22.66 -12.30 -2.29
N TRP A 27 23.64 -11.78 -1.55
CA TRP A 27 24.95 -12.42 -1.32
C TRP A 27 24.92 -13.50 -0.22
N GLY A 28 23.80 -13.68 0.50
CA GLY A 28 23.69 -14.65 1.59
C GLY A 28 23.46 -16.10 1.16
N GLN A 29 22.86 -16.35 -0.01
CA GLN A 29 22.47 -17.71 -0.41
C GLN A 29 23.66 -18.62 -0.81
N THR A 30 24.83 -18.05 -1.09
CA THR A 30 25.99 -18.82 -1.59
C THR A 30 26.80 -19.47 -0.47
N ALA A 31 26.87 -18.87 0.72
CA ALA A 31 27.66 -19.38 1.84
C ALA A 31 27.00 -20.60 2.51
N ASP A 32 25.71 -20.54 2.81
CA ASP A 32 24.97 -21.67 3.39
C ASP A 32 24.92 -22.88 2.47
N ALA A 33 24.75 -22.66 1.16
CA ALA A 33 24.78 -23.71 0.16
C ALA A 33 26.15 -24.42 0.07
N LEU A 34 27.25 -23.72 0.42
CA LEU A 34 28.58 -24.31 0.52
C LEU A 34 28.74 -25.12 1.81
N ILE A 35 28.25 -24.62 2.95
CA ILE A 35 28.27 -25.32 4.23
C ILE A 35 27.47 -26.62 4.14
N ASP A 36 26.28 -26.59 3.54
CA ASP A 36 25.45 -27.80 3.32
C ASP A 36 26.15 -28.82 2.43
N LYS A 37 26.82 -28.38 1.35
CA LYS A 37 27.61 -29.29 0.50
C LYS A 37 28.84 -29.88 1.22
N LEU A 38 29.41 -29.18 2.19
CA LEU A 38 30.53 -29.68 3.00
C LEU A 38 30.07 -30.73 4.03
N VAL A 39 28.88 -30.55 4.60
CA VAL A 39 28.22 -31.57 5.43
C VAL A 39 27.83 -32.80 4.60
N GLU A 40 27.24 -32.59 3.42
CA GLU A 40 26.85 -33.67 2.51
C GLU A 40 28.06 -34.51 2.05
N LYS A 41 29.21 -33.88 1.85
CA LYS A 41 30.47 -34.57 1.52
C LYS A 41 31.18 -35.20 2.73
N GLY A 42 30.62 -35.08 3.94
CA GLY A 42 31.19 -35.65 5.16
C GLY A 42 32.49 -34.98 5.62
N ILE A 43 32.83 -33.83 5.06
CA ILE A 43 34.03 -33.04 5.45
C ILE A 43 33.78 -32.33 6.77
N LEU A 44 32.51 -32.07 7.09
CA LEU A 44 32.09 -31.31 8.25
C LEU A 44 30.97 -32.03 9.00
N SER A 45 31.05 -32.11 10.32
CA SER A 45 29.92 -32.57 11.14
C SER A 45 28.82 -31.51 11.23
N VAL A 46 27.58 -31.93 11.49
CA VAL A 46 26.44 -31.01 11.66
C VAL A 46 26.69 -29.97 12.76
N LYS A 47 27.43 -30.35 13.81
CA LYS A 47 27.79 -29.45 14.91
C LYS A 47 28.82 -28.39 14.47
N GLU A 48 29.83 -28.78 13.70
CA GLU A 48 30.80 -27.84 13.13
C GLU A 48 30.15 -26.91 12.10
N ALA A 49 29.15 -27.40 11.36
CA ALA A 49 28.42 -26.61 10.37
C ALA A 49 27.63 -25.49 11.03
N ASN A 50 26.94 -25.80 12.13
CA ASN A 50 26.20 -24.82 12.90
C ASN A 50 27.12 -23.79 13.55
N ASN A 51 28.28 -24.20 14.07
CA ASN A 51 29.27 -23.27 14.61
C ASN A 51 29.84 -22.34 13.51
N LEU A 52 30.15 -22.88 12.32
CA LEU A 52 30.65 -22.07 11.20
C LEU A 52 29.58 -21.09 10.67
N ARG A 53 28.30 -21.46 10.69
CA ARG A 53 27.20 -20.53 10.39
C ARG A 53 27.18 -19.37 11.38
N GLU A 54 27.21 -19.68 12.68
CA GLU A 54 27.24 -18.64 13.72
C GLU A 54 28.47 -17.74 13.62
N GLU A 55 29.65 -18.29 13.32
CA GLU A 55 30.88 -17.51 13.11
C GLU A 55 30.82 -16.67 11.83
N THR A 56 30.26 -17.21 10.75
CA THR A 56 30.09 -16.48 9.48
C THR A 56 29.10 -15.33 9.66
N ASP A 57 28.00 -15.54 10.37
CA ASP A 57 27.01 -14.50 10.67
C ASP A 57 27.59 -13.41 11.56
N LYS A 58 28.35 -13.77 12.60
CA LYS A 58 29.06 -12.80 13.46
C LYS A 58 30.10 -12.01 12.67
N GLY A 59 30.89 -12.69 11.85
CA GLY A 59 31.92 -12.08 11.01
C GLY A 59 31.33 -11.16 9.94
N PHE A 60 30.20 -11.55 9.34
CA PHE A 60 29.45 -10.73 8.40
C PHE A 60 28.87 -9.50 9.08
N ASN A 61 28.20 -9.65 10.22
CA ASN A 61 27.62 -8.52 10.97
C ASN A 61 28.69 -7.53 11.42
N GLN A 62 29.83 -8.01 11.91
CA GLN A 62 30.96 -7.16 12.31
C GLN A 62 31.62 -6.47 11.11
N ALA A 63 31.83 -7.18 9.99
CA ALA A 63 32.39 -6.57 8.77
C ALA A 63 31.40 -5.59 8.13
N TYR A 64 30.10 -5.89 8.18
CA TYR A 64 29.03 -5.03 7.70
C TYR A 64 28.89 -3.78 8.57
N SER A 65 28.91 -3.88 9.90
CA SER A 65 28.81 -2.73 10.81
C SER A 65 30.03 -1.80 10.66
N VAL A 66 31.25 -2.35 10.59
CA VAL A 66 32.48 -1.57 10.38
C VAL A 66 32.49 -0.85 9.02
N LYS A 67 31.98 -1.50 7.97
CA LYS A 67 32.00 -0.94 6.60
C LYS A 67 30.80 -0.01 6.31
N SER A 68 29.66 -0.23 6.97
CA SER A 68 28.45 0.59 6.82
C SER A 68 28.39 1.75 7.80
N GLY A 69 29.15 1.71 8.90
CA GLY A 69 29.11 2.70 9.97
C GLY A 69 27.81 2.66 10.80
N MET A 70 27.01 1.59 10.65
CA MET A 70 25.74 1.44 11.36
C MET A 70 25.93 0.75 12.72
N PRO A 71 25.14 1.11 13.74
CA PRO A 71 25.17 0.42 15.03
C PRO A 71 24.79 -1.06 14.91
N ASP A 72 25.28 -1.91 15.82
CA ASP A 72 25.04 -3.37 15.82
C ASP A 72 23.55 -3.78 15.92
N TRP A 73 22.70 -2.88 16.43
CA TRP A 73 21.24 -3.10 16.49
C TRP A 73 20.55 -2.87 15.13
N VAL A 74 21.22 -2.33 14.12
CA VAL A 74 20.72 -2.20 12.75
C VAL A 74 21.29 -3.33 11.91
N THR A 75 20.45 -4.31 11.58
CA THR A 75 20.85 -5.47 10.79
C THR A 75 20.90 -5.14 9.29
N SER A 76 19.98 -4.32 8.78
CA SER A 76 19.94 -3.99 7.35
C SER A 76 19.29 -2.64 7.08
N LEU A 77 19.88 -1.89 6.15
CA LEU A 77 19.26 -0.71 5.54
C LEU A 77 18.88 -1.02 4.10
N LYS A 78 17.60 -0.86 3.77
CA LYS A 78 17.07 -1.02 2.41
C LYS A 78 16.58 0.32 1.90
N LEU A 79 17.16 0.77 0.80
CA LEU A 79 16.68 1.92 0.05
C LEU A 79 15.79 1.40 -1.08
N ASN A 80 14.55 1.87 -1.13
CA ASN A 80 13.61 1.53 -2.19
C ASN A 80 13.14 2.81 -2.90
N GLY A 81 12.72 2.67 -4.14
CA GLY A 81 12.19 3.78 -4.90
C GLY A 81 11.68 3.33 -6.25
N ASP A 82 10.69 4.04 -6.75
CA ASP A 82 10.14 3.83 -8.08
C ASP A 82 9.89 5.17 -8.76
N PHE A 83 10.04 5.15 -10.08
CA PHE A 83 9.71 6.27 -10.94
C PHE A 83 8.86 5.77 -12.09
N ARG A 84 7.67 6.35 -12.25
CA ARG A 84 6.73 6.01 -13.32
C ARG A 84 6.34 7.26 -14.09
N LEU A 85 6.37 7.15 -15.42
CA LEU A 85 5.73 8.11 -16.31
C LEU A 85 4.44 7.49 -16.84
N ARG A 86 3.38 8.31 -16.92
CA ARG A 86 2.08 7.91 -17.41
C ARG A 86 1.52 8.99 -18.33
N TYR A 87 0.92 8.55 -19.43
CA TYR A 87 0.04 9.38 -20.23
C TYR A 87 -1.41 8.94 -19.96
N ASP A 88 -2.29 9.91 -19.78
CA ASP A 88 -3.70 9.71 -19.46
C ASP A 88 -4.56 10.61 -20.35
N GLY A 89 -5.44 9.99 -21.15
CA GLY A 89 -6.38 10.67 -22.04
C GLY A 89 -7.80 10.35 -21.60
N ALA A 90 -8.55 11.37 -21.17
CA ALA A 90 -9.96 11.26 -20.91
C ALA A 90 -10.71 11.92 -22.08
N TYR A 91 -11.33 11.08 -22.90
CA TYR A 91 -12.08 11.53 -24.07
C TYR A 91 -13.55 11.64 -23.69
N GLN A 92 -14.15 12.78 -23.99
CA GLN A 92 -15.52 13.09 -23.61
C GLN A 92 -16.38 13.19 -24.88
N ASP A 93 -17.62 12.72 -24.78
CA ASP A 93 -18.55 12.87 -25.89
C ASP A 93 -19.07 14.31 -25.91
N ASP A 94 -19.20 14.87 -27.11
CA ASP A 94 -19.76 16.20 -27.34
C ASP A 94 -21.24 16.26 -26.87
N ASP A 95 -21.90 15.09 -26.79
CA ASP A 95 -23.27 14.91 -26.31
C ASP A 95 -23.38 14.74 -24.78
N ASN A 96 -22.30 14.92 -24.01
CA ASN A 96 -22.37 14.91 -22.53
C ASN A 96 -23.27 16.04 -22.02
N ALA A 97 -24.53 15.71 -21.75
CA ALA A 97 -25.52 16.66 -21.28
C ALA A 97 -25.17 17.19 -19.87
N MET A 98 -25.25 18.50 -19.71
CA MET A 98 -25.28 19.14 -18.40
C MET A 98 -26.52 18.61 -17.65
N ILE A 99 -26.37 17.73 -16.66
CA ILE A 99 -27.46 17.38 -15.75
C ILE A 99 -27.73 18.62 -14.89
N GLY A 100 -28.64 19.46 -15.38
CA GLY A 100 -29.03 20.75 -14.81
C GLY A 100 -29.94 20.63 -13.58
N VAL A 101 -29.42 20.09 -12.48
CA VAL A 101 -29.98 20.37 -11.15
C VAL A 101 -28.88 21.02 -10.33
N GLN A 102 -28.92 22.34 -10.24
CA GLN A 102 -27.99 23.14 -9.43
C GLN A 102 -28.70 23.53 -8.12
N PRO A 103 -28.40 22.88 -6.98
CA PRO A 103 -28.63 23.49 -5.67
C PRO A 103 -27.85 24.82 -5.57
N PRO A 104 -28.34 25.82 -4.82
CA PRO A 104 -27.76 27.16 -4.76
C PRO A 104 -26.34 27.27 -4.15
N PHE A 105 -25.65 26.16 -3.90
CA PHE A 105 -24.31 26.12 -3.28
C PHE A 105 -23.30 25.20 -3.96
N THR A 106 -23.61 24.60 -5.11
CA THR A 106 -22.64 23.75 -5.81
C THR A 106 -22.00 24.49 -6.99
N SER A 107 -20.66 24.46 -7.05
CA SER A 107 -19.84 24.81 -8.22
C SER A 107 -20.50 24.32 -9.50
N PRO A 108 -20.42 25.05 -10.64
CA PRO A 108 -21.02 24.60 -11.88
C PRO A 108 -20.65 23.15 -12.15
N ALA A 109 -21.65 22.28 -12.33
CA ALA A 109 -21.44 20.97 -12.91
C ALA A 109 -21.08 21.22 -14.38
N THR A 110 -19.82 21.59 -14.64
CA THR A 110 -19.33 21.83 -15.98
C THR A 110 -19.43 20.52 -16.71
N ALA A 111 -20.41 20.40 -17.61
CA ALA A 111 -20.46 19.33 -18.59
C ALA A 111 -19.05 19.25 -19.20
N GLN A 112 -18.36 18.15 -18.91
CA GLN A 112 -17.04 17.95 -19.43
C GLN A 112 -17.26 17.46 -20.87
N THR A 113 -17.23 18.39 -21.81
CA THR A 113 -17.34 18.17 -23.26
C THR A 113 -15.99 18.33 -23.96
N GLU A 114 -14.90 18.47 -23.21
CA GLU A 114 -13.58 18.72 -23.77
C GLU A 114 -12.62 17.58 -23.41
N ASP A 115 -12.05 16.98 -24.45
CA ASP A 115 -11.00 15.98 -24.31
C ASP A 115 -9.84 16.48 -23.45
N ARG A 116 -9.48 15.69 -22.45
CA ARG A 116 -8.38 16.00 -21.53
C ARG A 116 -7.21 15.07 -21.75
N ASN A 117 -6.09 15.62 -22.20
CA ASN A 117 -4.82 14.90 -22.28
C ASN A 117 -3.87 15.34 -21.17
N ARG A 118 -3.32 14.40 -20.41
CA ARG A 118 -2.41 14.63 -19.28
C ARG A 118 -1.18 13.76 -19.37
N PHE A 119 -0.03 14.39 -19.22
CA PHE A 119 1.17 13.70 -18.76
C PHE A 119 1.16 13.69 -17.24
N ARG A 120 1.61 12.58 -16.66
CA ARG A 120 1.68 12.34 -15.22
C ARG A 120 2.97 11.61 -14.87
N TYR A 121 3.52 11.91 -13.71
CA TYR A 121 4.63 11.14 -13.14
C TYR A 121 4.32 10.71 -11.72
N ARG A 122 4.96 9.64 -11.28
CA ARG A 122 4.96 9.18 -9.89
C ARG A 122 6.42 8.94 -9.51
N ALA A 123 6.86 9.55 -8.44
CA ALA A 123 8.17 9.35 -7.86
C ALA A 123 7.98 8.95 -6.40
N ARG A 124 8.44 7.76 -6.03
CA ARG A 124 8.46 7.31 -4.64
C ARG A 124 9.89 7.00 -4.23
N PHE A 125 10.22 7.35 -3.00
CA PHE A 125 11.49 7.03 -2.38
C PHE A 125 11.22 6.59 -0.95
N GLY A 126 11.78 5.46 -0.53
CA GLY A 126 11.64 5.01 0.83
C GLY A 126 12.89 4.34 1.37
N VAL A 127 12.89 4.26 2.69
CA VAL A 127 13.97 3.75 3.50
C VAL A 127 13.34 2.81 4.50
N THR A 128 13.82 1.57 4.51
CA THR A 128 13.42 0.55 5.48
C THR A 128 14.63 0.13 6.27
N VAL A 129 14.55 0.28 7.58
CA VAL A 129 15.59 -0.12 8.53
C VAL A 129 15.10 -1.38 9.23
N VAL A 130 15.84 -2.48 9.09
CA VAL A 130 15.61 -3.72 9.83
C VAL A 130 16.60 -3.73 11.00
N MET A 131 16.06 -3.89 12.20
CA MET A 131 16.81 -3.94 13.45
C MET A 131 16.95 -5.38 13.95
N ALA A 132 17.85 -5.55 14.90
CA ALA A 132 17.90 -6.75 15.73
C ALA A 132 16.52 -6.97 16.39
N ASP A 133 16.18 -8.23 16.64
CA ASP A 133 14.88 -8.67 17.19
C ASP A 133 13.67 -8.58 16.23
N GLN A 134 13.94 -8.63 14.92
CA GLN A 134 12.91 -8.70 13.86
C GLN A 134 11.94 -7.50 13.88
N PHE A 135 12.45 -6.36 14.34
CA PHE A 135 11.77 -5.08 14.28
C PHE A 135 12.20 -4.33 13.01
N GLU A 136 11.25 -3.71 12.34
CA GLU A 136 11.44 -3.01 11.08
C GLU A 136 10.75 -1.65 11.16
N VAL A 137 11.42 -0.59 10.72
CA VAL A 137 10.82 0.74 10.57
C VAL A 137 10.96 1.17 9.11
N GLY A 138 9.86 1.64 8.54
CA GLY A 138 9.79 2.08 7.15
C GLY A 138 9.30 3.52 7.04
N LEU A 139 9.97 4.32 6.21
CA LEU A 139 9.52 5.62 5.77
C LEU A 139 9.50 5.64 4.24
N ARG A 140 8.38 6.02 3.62
CA ARG A 140 8.26 6.23 2.18
C ARG A 140 7.69 7.61 1.92
N LEU A 141 8.36 8.35 1.05
CA LEU A 141 7.93 9.62 0.50
C LEU A 141 7.42 9.39 -0.93
N ALA A 142 6.38 10.11 -1.32
CA ALA A 142 5.84 10.05 -2.67
C ALA A 142 5.44 11.42 -3.21
N SER A 143 5.62 11.61 -4.51
CA SER A 143 4.94 12.69 -5.24
C SER A 143 3.43 12.45 -5.22
N GLY A 144 2.62 13.48 -5.14
CA GLY A 144 1.18 13.35 -5.32
C GLY A 144 0.54 14.68 -5.64
N ASP A 145 -0.47 14.67 -6.50
CA ASP A 145 -1.35 15.82 -6.67
C ASP A 145 -2.09 16.05 -5.34
N GLY A 146 -2.06 17.30 -4.86
CA GLY A 146 -2.68 17.67 -3.60
C GLY A 146 -4.19 17.62 -3.68
N ILE A 147 -4.87 17.11 -2.64
CA ILE A 147 -6.31 17.30 -2.46
C ILE A 147 -6.49 18.47 -1.49
N ASN A 148 -7.12 19.55 -1.94
CA ASN A 148 -7.65 20.64 -1.10
C ASN A 148 -6.73 21.12 0.03
N ALA A 149 -5.56 21.67 -0.32
CA ALA A 149 -4.62 22.34 0.59
C ALA A 149 -4.04 21.49 1.76
N VAL A 150 -4.43 20.22 1.91
CA VAL A 150 -3.95 19.33 2.98
C VAL A 150 -3.65 17.95 2.39
N GLY A 151 -2.36 17.65 2.19
CA GLY A 151 -1.90 16.34 1.72
C GLY A 151 -2.18 16.04 0.24
N ALA A 152 -1.96 14.78 -0.14
CA ALA A 152 -2.18 14.27 -1.49
C ALA A 152 -3.23 13.16 -1.51
N ASP A 153 -3.68 12.84 -2.72
CA ASP A 153 -4.67 11.81 -2.97
C ASP A 153 -4.30 10.47 -2.28
N PRO A 154 -5.15 9.95 -1.37
CA PRO A 154 -4.87 8.78 -0.55
C PRO A 154 -4.80 7.46 -1.34
N ILE A 155 -5.28 7.45 -2.59
CA ILE A 155 -5.25 6.29 -3.48
C ILE A 155 -4.39 6.54 -4.73
N SER A 156 -3.80 7.73 -4.88
CA SER A 156 -2.99 8.05 -6.04
C SER A 156 -1.84 9.01 -5.76
N THR A 157 -0.63 8.47 -5.77
CA THR A 157 0.61 9.25 -5.73
C THR A 157 1.07 9.71 -7.13
N ASN A 158 0.14 10.04 -8.04
CA ASN A 158 0.49 10.60 -9.35
C ASN A 158 0.45 12.13 -9.29
N THR A 159 1.41 12.77 -9.94
CA THR A 159 1.47 14.22 -10.11
C THR A 159 1.35 14.58 -11.59
N SER A 160 0.49 15.54 -11.91
CA SER A 160 0.23 15.99 -13.27
C SER A 160 1.25 17.06 -13.71
N PHE A 161 1.64 17.01 -14.99
CA PHE A 161 2.50 18.05 -15.58
C PHE A 161 1.65 19.28 -15.91
N ASP A 162 1.37 20.09 -14.90
CA ASP A 162 0.54 21.28 -15.00
C ASP A 162 1.05 22.44 -14.13
N ASN A 163 0.26 23.51 -14.04
CA ASN A 163 0.49 24.67 -13.20
C ASN A 163 1.80 25.42 -13.51
N ASN A 164 2.15 25.56 -14.79
CA ASN A 164 3.20 26.46 -15.27
C ASN A 164 4.54 26.40 -14.48
N GLY A 165 5.04 25.18 -14.22
CA GLY A 165 6.34 25.00 -13.55
C GLY A 165 6.33 25.28 -12.04
N THR A 166 5.17 25.37 -11.40
CA THR A 166 5.09 25.41 -9.94
C THR A 166 5.78 24.22 -9.30
N LYS A 167 6.44 24.44 -8.16
CA LYS A 167 7.01 23.36 -7.34
C LYS A 167 5.91 22.39 -6.92
N LYS A 168 6.18 21.10 -7.06
CA LYS A 168 5.26 20.03 -6.70
C LYS A 168 5.59 19.52 -5.29
N ALA A 169 4.56 19.19 -4.52
CA ALA A 169 4.71 18.71 -3.15
C ALA A 169 5.22 17.25 -3.11
N VAL A 170 5.92 16.92 -2.02
CA VAL A 170 6.28 15.56 -1.64
C VAL A 170 5.54 15.24 -0.35
N ASN A 171 4.89 14.08 -0.31
CA ASN A 171 4.03 13.66 0.78
C ASN A 171 4.62 12.43 1.47
N ILE A 172 4.22 12.22 2.73
CA ILE A 172 4.52 10.99 3.46
C ILE A 172 3.51 9.93 3.01
N ASP A 173 4.02 8.90 2.36
CA ASP A 173 3.24 7.79 1.81
C ASP A 173 3.17 6.64 2.81
N LEU A 174 4.31 6.29 3.43
CA LEU A 174 4.40 5.33 4.53
C LEU A 174 5.26 5.86 5.66
N ALA A 175 4.87 5.57 6.89
CA ALA A 175 5.64 5.82 8.10
C ALA A 175 5.19 4.80 9.14
N TYR A 176 5.82 3.64 9.19
CA TYR A 176 5.38 2.52 10.01
C TYR A 176 6.52 1.88 10.81
N ALA A 177 6.12 1.19 11.87
CA ALA A 177 6.94 0.25 12.61
C ALA A 177 6.26 -1.13 12.56
N LYS A 178 7.03 -2.16 12.24
CA LYS A 178 6.58 -3.55 12.09
C LYS A 178 7.43 -4.43 12.96
N TRP A 179 6.79 -5.32 13.72
CA TRP A 179 7.45 -6.31 14.56
C TRP A 179 6.99 -7.71 14.14
N THR A 180 7.94 -8.58 13.84
CA THR A 180 7.66 -9.96 13.40
C THR A 180 8.50 -10.94 14.21
N PRO A 181 8.18 -11.16 15.51
CA PRO A 181 8.99 -12.00 16.40
C PRO A 181 9.02 -13.48 15.97
N LYS A 182 8.01 -13.91 15.22
CA LYS A 182 7.88 -15.26 14.66
C LYS A 182 7.15 -15.19 13.33
N ASP A 183 7.37 -16.18 12.47
CA ASP A 183 6.72 -16.26 11.17
C ASP A 183 5.18 -16.32 11.23
N TRP A 184 4.64 -16.72 12.39
CA TRP A 184 3.20 -16.78 12.65
C TRP A 184 2.60 -15.49 13.22
N LEU A 185 3.41 -14.51 13.66
CA LEU A 185 2.92 -13.26 14.27
C LEU A 185 3.59 -12.05 13.64
N MET A 186 2.78 -11.15 13.12
CA MET A 186 3.21 -9.82 12.70
C MET A 186 2.30 -8.77 13.34
N VAL A 187 2.90 -7.69 13.83
CA VAL A 187 2.21 -6.50 14.34
C VAL A 187 2.83 -5.29 13.67
N GLU A 188 2.01 -4.40 13.13
CA GLU A 188 2.44 -3.21 12.41
C GLU A 188 1.61 -2.00 12.85
N GLY A 189 2.26 -0.85 12.99
CA GLY A 189 1.65 0.39 13.48
C GLY A 189 2.18 1.61 12.73
N GLY A 190 1.33 2.62 12.52
CA GLY A 190 1.65 3.87 11.80
C GLY A 190 0.86 4.02 10.51
N LYS A 191 1.45 4.69 9.50
CA LYS A 191 0.94 4.77 8.14
C LYS A 191 1.56 3.65 7.30
N MET A 192 0.79 2.60 7.05
CA MET A 192 1.30 1.32 6.54
C MET A 192 0.61 0.88 5.26
N ASN A 193 1.12 -0.17 4.61
CA ASN A 193 0.39 -0.80 3.52
C ASN A 193 -0.72 -1.68 4.10
N ASN A 194 -1.80 -1.82 3.32
CA ASN A 194 -2.90 -2.68 3.68
C ASN A 194 -2.52 -4.17 3.52
N GLU A 195 -2.60 -4.96 4.59
CA GLU A 195 -2.33 -6.41 4.59
C GLU A 195 -3.58 -7.28 4.35
N PHE A 196 -4.76 -6.66 4.29
CA PHE A 196 -6.02 -7.34 4.03
C PHE A 196 -6.12 -7.76 2.56
N TRP A 197 -6.54 -9.00 2.33
CA TRP A 197 -6.82 -9.51 1.00
C TRP A 197 -8.29 -9.29 0.65
N MET A 198 -8.62 -8.07 0.22
CA MET A 198 -9.97 -7.70 -0.20
C MET A 198 -10.00 -7.37 -1.70
N SER A 199 -11.20 -7.27 -2.27
CA SER A 199 -11.32 -6.80 -3.64
C SER A 199 -11.09 -5.30 -3.72
N ASP A 200 -10.68 -4.82 -4.90
CA ASP A 200 -10.50 -3.39 -5.19
C ASP A 200 -11.78 -2.55 -4.96
N MET A 201 -12.95 -3.20 -4.86
CA MET A 201 -14.21 -2.53 -4.50
C MET A 201 -14.29 -2.12 -3.02
N VAL A 202 -13.55 -2.80 -2.14
CA VAL A 202 -13.58 -2.56 -0.69
C VAL A 202 -12.41 -1.69 -0.28
N PHE A 203 -11.20 -2.04 -0.71
CA PHE A 203 -10.01 -1.24 -0.51
C PHE A 203 -9.22 -1.15 -1.81
N ASP A 204 -8.80 0.06 -2.17
CA ASP A 204 -7.81 0.24 -3.22
C ASP A 204 -6.46 -0.29 -2.72
N GLY A 205 -5.74 -1.03 -3.57
CA GLY A 205 -4.40 -1.56 -3.24
C GLY A 205 -3.34 -0.48 -3.05
N ASP A 206 -3.55 0.75 -3.55
CA ASP A 206 -2.70 1.92 -3.30
C ASP A 206 -3.08 2.66 -1.99
N TYR A 207 -4.11 2.23 -1.23
CA TYR A 207 -4.52 2.85 0.03
C TYR A 207 -3.59 2.52 1.19
N THR A 208 -3.10 3.56 1.89
CA THR A 208 -2.20 3.43 3.05
C THR A 208 -2.89 3.86 4.35
N PRO A 209 -3.56 2.92 5.05
CA PRO A 209 -4.28 3.24 6.27
C PRO A 209 -3.34 3.66 7.40
N GLU A 210 -3.88 4.46 8.32
CA GLU A 210 -3.19 4.94 9.52
C GLU A 210 -3.79 4.26 10.75
N GLY A 211 -2.97 3.62 11.58
CA GLY A 211 -3.43 2.92 12.78
C GLY A 211 -2.52 1.77 13.18
N ALA A 212 -3.11 0.60 13.45
CA ALA A 212 -2.39 -0.64 13.75
C ALA A 212 -3.05 -1.83 13.06
N GLN A 213 -2.25 -2.79 12.61
CA GLN A 213 -2.72 -4.08 12.13
C GLN A 213 -1.88 -5.22 12.70
N GLU A 214 -2.51 -6.36 12.90
CA GLU A 214 -1.91 -7.56 13.44
C GLU A 214 -2.32 -8.77 12.59
N LYS A 215 -1.41 -9.72 12.44
CA LYS A 215 -1.60 -10.89 11.60
C LYS A 215 -1.07 -12.12 12.31
N LEU A 216 -1.95 -13.11 12.44
CA LEU A 216 -1.65 -14.43 12.96
C LEU A 216 -1.74 -15.45 11.82
N ALA A 217 -0.65 -16.15 11.50
CA ALA A 217 -0.62 -17.16 10.45
C ALA A 217 -0.30 -18.54 11.03
N TYR A 218 -1.21 -19.50 10.81
CA TYR A 218 -1.07 -20.87 11.26
C TYR A 218 -1.04 -21.84 10.08
N ALA A 219 0.10 -22.50 9.88
CA ALA A 219 0.21 -23.60 8.92
C ALA A 219 -0.40 -24.87 9.53
N ILE A 220 -1.53 -25.32 8.99
CA ILE A 220 -2.17 -26.57 9.39
C ILE A 220 -1.31 -27.77 8.95
N ASN A 221 -0.72 -27.65 7.76
CA ASN A 221 0.24 -28.60 7.18
C ASN A 221 0.99 -27.92 6.01
N ASP A 222 1.87 -28.66 5.34
CA ASP A 222 2.67 -28.16 4.20
C ASP A 222 1.87 -27.60 3.01
N LYS A 223 0.55 -27.87 2.96
CA LYS A 223 -0.34 -27.47 1.87
C LYS A 223 -1.42 -26.49 2.28
N HIS A 224 -1.72 -26.35 3.57
CA HIS A 224 -2.85 -25.58 4.07
C HIS A 224 -2.39 -24.62 5.16
N ALA A 225 -2.71 -23.35 4.99
CA ALA A 225 -2.48 -22.31 5.98
C ALA A 225 -3.76 -21.53 6.21
N VAL A 226 -3.97 -21.12 7.46
CA VAL A 226 -5.01 -20.18 7.86
C VAL A 226 -4.33 -18.96 8.42
N SER A 227 -4.74 -17.77 8.01
CA SER A 227 -4.32 -16.53 8.66
C SER A 227 -5.52 -15.75 9.15
N TRP A 228 -5.34 -15.07 10.26
CA TRP A 228 -6.26 -14.08 10.78
C TRP A 228 -5.54 -12.74 10.77
N THR A 229 -6.17 -11.73 10.19
CA THR A 229 -5.67 -10.35 10.13
C THR A 229 -6.68 -9.45 10.81
N SER A 230 -6.23 -8.59 11.71
CA SER A 230 -7.05 -7.62 12.43
C SER A 230 -6.42 -6.24 12.30
N GLY A 231 -7.24 -5.22 12.16
CA GLY A 231 -6.83 -3.87 11.82
C GLY A 231 -7.70 -2.86 12.54
N GLN A 232 -7.05 -1.88 13.15
CA GLN A 232 -7.65 -0.79 13.90
C GLN A 232 -7.11 0.50 13.29
N PHE A 233 -7.91 1.13 12.44
CA PHE A 233 -7.50 2.29 11.68
C PHE A 233 -8.22 3.54 12.17
N VAL A 234 -7.48 4.64 12.28
CA VAL A 234 -8.01 5.97 12.53
C VAL A 234 -8.33 6.57 11.16
N ILE A 235 -9.60 6.85 10.91
CA ILE A 235 -10.05 7.40 9.63
C ILE A 235 -10.06 8.92 9.67
N ASP A 236 -10.53 9.49 10.78
CA ASP A 236 -10.57 10.93 10.98
C ASP A 236 -10.49 11.27 12.47
N GLU A 237 -9.67 12.27 12.80
CA GLU A 237 -9.64 12.88 14.13
C GLU A 237 -10.64 14.04 14.11
N ASN A 238 -11.73 13.90 14.85
CA ASN A 238 -12.71 14.96 14.90
C ASN A 238 -12.38 15.87 16.09
N PHE A 239 -11.53 16.86 15.87
CA PHE A 239 -11.34 17.97 16.80
C PHE A 239 -12.28 19.12 16.43
N SER A 240 -13.51 19.08 16.94
CA SER A 240 -14.45 20.20 16.85
C SER A 240 -14.09 21.25 17.90
N GLY A 241 -13.05 22.06 17.66
CA GLY A 241 -12.74 23.26 18.46
C GLY A 241 -13.68 24.45 18.19
N THR A 242 -14.56 24.34 17.18
CA THR A 242 -15.53 25.37 16.81
C THR A 242 -16.84 25.15 17.55
N PRO A 243 -17.28 26.10 18.41
CA PRO A 243 -18.62 26.05 18.98
C PRO A 243 -19.63 26.02 17.82
N SER A 244 -20.56 25.06 17.85
CA SER A 244 -21.72 25.10 16.96
C SER A 244 -22.34 26.51 17.00
N LEU A 245 -22.32 27.22 15.85
CA LEU A 245 -23.02 28.50 15.70
C LEU A 245 -24.55 28.34 15.77
N THR A 246 -25.03 27.09 15.85
CA THR A 246 -26.44 26.74 15.99
C THR A 246 -26.73 26.30 17.43
N PRO A 247 -27.51 27.07 18.20
CA PRO A 247 -27.94 26.69 19.54
C PRO A 247 -28.68 25.33 19.50
N GLY A 248 -28.20 24.35 20.27
CA GLY A 248 -28.87 23.06 20.44
C GLY A 248 -28.33 21.88 19.60
N LEU A 249 -27.33 22.09 18.73
CA LEU A 249 -26.61 20.96 18.12
C LEU A 249 -25.58 20.38 19.11
N PRO A 250 -25.59 19.05 19.37
CA PRO A 250 -24.59 18.43 20.22
C PRO A 250 -23.20 18.53 19.57
N ASN A 251 -22.23 19.05 20.31
CA ASN A 251 -20.81 18.99 19.97
C ASN A 251 -20.36 17.53 20.08
N ASN A 252 -20.59 16.74 19.03
CA ASN A 252 -20.11 15.36 18.98
C ASN A 252 -18.65 15.36 18.53
N ASN A 253 -17.75 15.37 19.49
CA ASN A 253 -16.30 15.30 19.30
C ASN A 253 -15.84 13.84 19.46
N ASN A 254 -16.15 13.01 18.46
CA ASN A 254 -15.75 11.60 18.48
C ASN A 254 -14.94 11.29 17.22
N ASP A 255 -13.74 10.75 17.42
CA ASP A 255 -12.89 10.22 16.36
C ASP A 255 -13.54 9.00 15.70
N VAL A 256 -13.37 8.88 14.39
CA VAL A 256 -13.90 7.78 13.60
C VAL A 256 -12.84 6.70 13.46
N TYR A 257 -13.17 5.50 13.97
CA TYR A 257 -12.30 4.33 13.87
C TYR A 257 -12.92 3.28 12.96
N LEU A 258 -12.07 2.60 12.20
CA LEU A 258 -12.42 1.45 11.38
C LEU A 258 -11.75 0.20 11.95
N PHE A 259 -12.57 -0.77 12.36
CA PHE A 259 -12.14 -2.08 12.79
C PHE A 259 -12.39 -3.08 11.68
N VAL A 260 -11.33 -3.74 11.23
CA VAL A 260 -11.38 -4.75 10.17
C VAL A 260 -10.85 -6.06 10.74
N ASN A 261 -11.59 -7.14 10.55
CA ASN A 261 -11.14 -8.48 10.91
C ASN A 261 -11.33 -9.38 9.70
N GLN A 262 -10.30 -10.13 9.33
CA GLN A 262 -10.32 -11.04 8.20
C GLN A 262 -9.74 -12.39 8.59
N VAL A 263 -10.38 -13.46 8.13
CA VAL A 263 -9.82 -14.81 8.14
C VAL A 263 -9.59 -15.23 6.70
N ASP A 264 -8.39 -15.69 6.42
CA ASP A 264 -7.98 -16.25 5.15
C ASP A 264 -7.64 -17.73 5.32
N TRP A 265 -8.05 -18.52 4.36
CA TRP A 265 -7.56 -19.88 4.16
C TRP A 265 -6.88 -19.97 2.81
N ALA A 266 -5.64 -20.45 2.80
CA ALA A 266 -4.85 -20.69 1.60
C ALA A 266 -4.51 -22.18 1.50
N ALA A 267 -4.72 -22.76 0.31
CA ALA A 267 -4.44 -24.15 0.00
C ALA A 267 -3.57 -24.25 -1.26
N LYS A 268 -2.52 -25.07 -1.19
CA LYS A 268 -1.65 -25.44 -2.31
C LYS A 268 -1.86 -26.91 -2.63
N TRP A 269 -2.73 -27.18 -3.59
CA TRP A 269 -3.08 -28.54 -4.00
C TRP A 269 -1.97 -29.19 -4.82
N THR A 270 -1.42 -28.42 -5.76
CA THR A 270 -0.28 -28.81 -6.61
C THR A 270 0.65 -27.60 -6.79
N PRO A 271 1.87 -27.78 -7.31
CA PRO A 271 2.77 -26.65 -7.58
C PRO A 271 2.18 -25.58 -8.51
N LYS A 272 1.14 -25.91 -9.30
CA LYS A 272 0.48 -25.00 -10.25
C LYS A 272 -0.94 -24.58 -9.82
N MET A 273 -1.48 -25.17 -8.76
CA MET A 273 -2.87 -24.95 -8.36
C MET A 273 -2.93 -24.56 -6.88
N THR A 274 -3.29 -23.30 -6.66
CA THR A 274 -3.56 -22.74 -5.34
C THR A 274 -5.00 -22.26 -5.27
N SER A 275 -5.58 -22.29 -4.08
CA SER A 275 -6.88 -21.71 -3.80
C SER A 275 -6.75 -20.85 -2.55
N ARG A 276 -7.43 -19.70 -2.54
CA ARG A 276 -7.53 -18.84 -1.37
C ARG A 276 -8.98 -18.43 -1.20
N ILE A 277 -9.47 -18.53 0.02
CA ILE A 277 -10.80 -18.06 0.42
C ILE A 277 -10.57 -17.13 1.60
N ALA A 278 -11.21 -15.97 1.60
CA ALA A 278 -11.18 -15.09 2.75
C ALA A 278 -12.57 -14.53 3.03
N ALA A 279 -12.83 -14.34 4.31
CA ALA A 279 -14.03 -13.69 4.81
C ALA A 279 -13.59 -12.59 5.77
N GLY A 280 -14.14 -11.39 5.61
CA GLY A 280 -13.83 -10.25 6.45
C GLY A 280 -15.10 -9.54 6.93
N ILE A 281 -15.00 -8.94 8.11
CA ILE A 281 -16.00 -8.04 8.68
C ILE A 281 -15.35 -6.67 8.92
N MET A 282 -16.12 -5.62 8.67
CA MET A 282 -15.69 -4.23 8.85
C MET A 282 -16.73 -3.53 9.71
N ASN A 283 -16.26 -2.82 10.73
CA ASN A 283 -17.12 -2.06 11.63
C ASN A 283 -16.55 -0.65 11.78
N PHE A 284 -17.39 0.34 11.51
CA PHE A 284 -17.08 1.73 11.80
C PHE A 284 -17.61 2.07 13.18
N HIS A 285 -16.76 2.63 14.03
CA HIS A 285 -17.15 3.15 15.33
C HIS A 285 -17.23 4.68 15.24
N ASN A 286 -18.23 5.28 15.89
CA ASN A 286 -18.52 6.72 15.88
C ASN A 286 -18.89 7.36 14.52
N TYR A 287 -19.04 6.58 13.46
CA TYR A 287 -19.61 7.08 12.21
C TYR A 287 -21.09 7.42 12.40
N LYS A 288 -21.41 8.71 12.51
CA LYS A 288 -22.78 9.23 12.51
C LYS A 288 -23.12 9.70 11.11
N ASP A 289 -24.04 9.01 10.47
CA ASP A 289 -24.61 9.42 9.19
C ASP A 289 -25.40 10.71 9.40
N ASN A 290 -24.80 11.85 9.04
CA ASN A 290 -25.52 13.13 8.98
C ASN A 290 -26.30 13.23 7.66
N SER A 291 -27.07 12.21 7.32
CA SER A 291 -28.05 12.30 6.26
C SER A 291 -29.17 13.24 6.72
N VAL A 292 -29.00 14.52 6.42
CA VAL A 292 -30.08 15.50 6.48
C VAL A 292 -31.14 15.02 5.49
N ILE A 293 -32.17 14.35 6.00
CA ILE A 293 -33.42 14.11 5.28
C ILE A 293 -34.00 15.50 5.04
N ILE A 294 -33.81 16.05 3.84
CA ILE A 294 -34.55 17.23 3.39
C ILE A 294 -36.00 16.75 3.25
N PRO A 295 -36.95 17.28 4.04
CA PRO A 295 -38.35 16.90 3.87
C PRO A 295 -38.82 17.34 2.47
N PRO A 296 -39.66 16.52 1.80
CA PRO A 296 -40.24 16.92 0.52
C PRO A 296 -41.12 18.15 0.76
N GLY A 297 -40.73 19.27 0.15
CA GLY A 297 -41.57 20.46 0.01
C GLY A 297 -42.48 20.35 -1.21
#